data_AF-A0AA39G9U6-F1
#
_entry.id   AF-A0AA39G9U6-F1
#
_cell.length_a   1.000
_cell.length_b   1.000
_cell.length_c   1.000
_cell.angle_alpha   90.00
_cell.angle_beta   90.00
_cell.angle_gamma   90.00
#
_symmetry.space_group_name_H-M   'P 1'
#
loop_
_entity.id
_entity.type
_entity.pdbx_description
1 polymer ?
#
loop_
_entity_poly.entity_id
_entity_poly.type
_entity_poly.pdbx_seq_one_letter_code
_entity_poly.pdbx_strand_id
1 'polypeptide(L)'
;MDTLLTAEIAANAPRYRRKSSTFIDGIHDVPEDQDMAPAQLYSTMSGRLFHSGRIAIAMVGPPARGKTHICVSVARYLQWLGVKTRIFHLGDYRRATIGPGGSVPEDYFFPNASPSSVILRQKILKKCREDIYAWLNHENGQVAIYDAVNPTISGRRSLAKEFAKHDVQTLFIESYVDDERILRENARNVKISSPDFAGMEPDEAASLYLRRIENKIPVFETMTEKELNYIKMINAGQKFFYNNVSFNYLSHRIVFYLTNLHIKSRTTYFARAGTTTEEDSYKADAPLSEQGRLYAQKMSETLMKRREQEQAELNQRSGSSQPLRPLSIWTSTRLRTVQTADYLKEKGYKVRQRSQMSQINPGVCEKMSERVIRQIYPEEVEKHELDPYHHRYPRAESYHDLAVRLEPIILELEREQSDLLIIAHESVLRVLYAYLMHCSTMDIPVLKFPRDHIIEIIPAAYQNEAKRIHVPGLDPRILPGSPDDLKIPLTVGGSAPASGQISGLASGQLSPIPGGIGSPAEPVEESRPPEKVINTAKDMVADKVNDED
;
A
#
# COMPACT_ATOMS: atom_id res chain seq x y z
N MET A 1 36.65 -23.80 9.90
CA MET A 1 36.73 -22.40 9.43
C MET A 1 35.56 -22.03 8.49
N ASP A 2 34.40 -22.69 8.57
CA ASP A 2 33.28 -22.48 7.62
C ASP A 2 32.05 -21.77 8.22
N THR A 3 32.07 -21.42 9.51
CA THR A 3 30.93 -20.80 10.21
C THR A 3 30.90 -19.27 10.12
N LEU A 4 32.03 -18.62 9.83
CA LEU A 4 32.12 -17.16 9.70
C LEU A 4 31.69 -16.67 8.30
N LEU A 5 32.05 -17.42 7.24
CA LEU A 5 31.63 -17.13 5.86
C LEU A 5 30.12 -17.30 5.63
N THR A 6 29.45 -18.21 6.36
CA THR A 6 27.99 -18.35 6.28
C THR A 6 27.25 -17.22 7.02
N ALA A 7 27.84 -16.68 8.10
CA ALA A 7 27.27 -15.56 8.84
C ALA A 7 27.36 -14.24 8.06
N GLU A 8 28.47 -13.97 7.37
CA GLU A 8 28.63 -12.79 6.51
C GLU A 8 27.78 -12.86 5.23
N ILE A 9 27.52 -14.06 4.70
CA ILE A 9 26.62 -14.24 3.54
C ILE A 9 25.14 -14.12 3.94
N ALA A 10 24.77 -14.55 5.16
CA ALA A 10 23.46 -14.33 5.74
C ALA A 10 23.18 -12.85 6.08
N ALA A 11 24.22 -12.10 6.50
CA ALA A 11 24.13 -10.65 6.70
C ALA A 11 23.90 -9.88 5.39
N ASN A 12 24.28 -10.47 4.24
CA ASN A 12 24.14 -9.90 2.90
C ASN A 12 22.88 -10.36 2.15
N ALA A 13 21.94 -11.07 2.79
CA ALA A 13 20.57 -11.13 2.26
C ALA A 13 20.00 -9.70 2.32
N PRO A 14 19.32 -9.19 1.28
CA PRO A 14 18.81 -7.83 1.31
C PRO A 14 17.69 -7.75 2.36
N ARG A 15 18.07 -7.51 3.62
CA ARG A 15 17.25 -6.81 4.61
C ARG A 15 17.21 -5.36 4.15
N TYR A 16 16.53 -5.12 3.04
CA TYR A 16 16.35 -3.80 2.48
C TYR A 16 15.38 -3.06 3.42
N ARG A 17 15.90 -2.49 4.51
CA ARG A 17 15.20 -1.46 5.29
C ARG A 17 15.12 -0.21 4.40
N ARG A 18 14.20 -0.21 3.44
CA ARG A 18 13.63 1.05 2.95
C ARG A 18 12.71 1.52 4.06
N LYS A 19 12.92 2.73 4.55
CA LYS A 19 11.88 3.41 5.32
C LYS A 19 10.95 4.02 4.28
N SER A 20 9.76 3.45 4.10
CA SER A 20 8.68 4.15 3.41
C SER A 20 8.47 5.53 4.03
N SER A 21 7.95 6.44 3.22
CA SER A 21 7.46 7.74 3.70
C SER A 21 5.95 7.73 3.59
N THR A 22 5.25 8.68 4.20
CA THR A 22 3.80 8.83 4.00
C THR A 22 3.42 8.92 2.52
N PHE A 23 4.34 9.30 1.61
CA PHE A 23 4.06 9.52 0.20
C PHE A 23 4.56 8.41 -0.74
N ILE A 24 5.19 7.36 -0.22
CA ILE A 24 5.64 6.18 -0.99
C ILE A 24 5.13 4.94 -0.25
N ASP A 25 4.48 4.02 -0.96
CA ASP A 25 3.87 2.87 -0.27
C ASP A 25 4.89 1.95 0.44
N GLY A 26 4.44 1.35 1.54
CA GLY A 26 5.26 0.46 2.37
C GLY A 26 5.27 -1.00 1.94
N ILE A 27 4.80 -1.34 0.72
CA ILE A 27 4.51 -2.73 0.33
C ILE A 27 5.73 -3.67 0.33
N HIS A 28 6.94 -3.10 0.24
CA HIS A 28 8.22 -3.83 0.27
C HIS A 28 8.93 -3.73 1.62
N ASP A 29 8.36 -3.01 2.58
CA ASP A 29 8.96 -2.85 3.89
C ASP A 29 8.85 -4.17 4.66
N VAL A 30 9.84 -4.43 5.52
CA VAL A 30 9.79 -5.56 6.44
C VAL A 30 9.20 -5.02 7.74
N PRO A 31 8.00 -5.45 8.17
CA PRO A 31 7.43 -4.99 9.42
C PRO A 31 8.39 -5.29 10.57
N GLU A 32 8.66 -4.30 11.42
CA GLU A 32 9.52 -4.48 12.60
C GLU A 32 8.77 -5.18 13.74
N ASP A 33 7.44 -5.03 13.77
CA ASP A 33 6.55 -5.64 14.75
C ASP A 33 5.52 -6.58 14.09
N GLN A 34 4.85 -7.40 14.90
CA GLN A 34 3.69 -8.21 14.48
C GLN A 34 2.47 -7.30 14.26
N ASP A 35 2.60 -6.32 13.36
CA ASP A 35 1.49 -5.43 13.04
C ASP A 35 0.32 -6.26 12.51
N MET A 36 -0.80 -6.19 13.23
CA MET A 36 -2.04 -6.78 12.81
C MET A 36 -2.49 -6.12 11.52
N ALA A 37 -3.09 -6.90 10.63
CA ALA A 37 -3.54 -6.38 9.36
C ALA A 37 -4.88 -5.67 9.47
N PRO A 38 -5.15 -4.68 8.58
CA PRO A 38 -6.35 -3.86 8.70
C PRO A 38 -7.67 -4.65 8.69
N ALA A 39 -7.88 -5.56 7.73
CA ALA A 39 -9.13 -6.31 7.63
C ALA A 39 -8.96 -7.78 8.04
N GLN A 40 -8.11 -8.05 9.04
CA GLN A 40 -7.89 -9.42 9.52
C GLN A 40 -9.19 -10.03 10.06
N LEU A 41 -9.70 -11.08 9.41
CA LEU A 41 -10.97 -11.70 9.81
C LEU A 41 -10.84 -12.58 11.07
N TYR A 42 -9.79 -13.39 11.17
CA TYR A 42 -9.46 -14.20 12.34
C TYR A 42 -8.01 -14.70 12.24
N SER A 43 -7.42 -15.16 13.34
CA SER A 43 -6.12 -15.85 13.31
C SER A 43 -6.28 -17.27 13.87
N THR A 44 -5.59 -18.25 13.28
CA THR A 44 -5.54 -19.60 13.87
C THR A 44 -4.54 -19.65 15.02
N MET A 45 -4.53 -20.74 15.80
CA MET A 45 -3.53 -20.94 16.87
C MET A 45 -2.07 -20.88 16.37
N SER A 46 -1.84 -21.13 15.07
CA SER A 46 -0.52 -21.02 14.44
C SER A 46 -0.11 -19.58 14.09
N GLY A 47 -1.00 -18.60 14.24
CA GLY A 47 -0.79 -17.22 13.80
C GLY A 47 -0.93 -17.02 12.28
N ARG A 48 -1.38 -18.05 11.55
CA ARG A 48 -1.70 -18.01 10.11
C ARG A 48 -3.21 -17.85 9.91
N LEU A 49 -3.58 -17.21 8.80
CA LEU A 49 -4.97 -17.00 8.42
C LEU A 49 -5.45 -18.19 7.58
N PHE A 50 -6.55 -18.83 7.96
CA PHE A 50 -7.10 -20.02 7.30
C PHE A 50 -6.23 -21.30 7.44
N HIS A 51 -6.86 -22.47 7.31
CA HIS A 51 -6.17 -23.77 7.30
C HIS A 51 -5.45 -24.07 5.97
N SER A 52 -5.12 -23.04 5.18
CA SER A 52 -4.60 -23.14 3.82
C SER A 52 -3.12 -23.57 3.72
N GLY A 53 -2.45 -23.80 4.86
CA GLY A 53 -1.03 -24.14 4.89
C GLY A 53 -0.12 -23.03 4.36
N ARG A 54 1.09 -23.41 3.94
CA ARG A 54 2.08 -22.51 3.31
C ARG A 54 1.92 -22.55 1.80
N ILE A 55 1.94 -21.39 1.15
CA ILE A 55 1.77 -21.27 -0.30
C ILE A 55 2.94 -20.49 -0.90
N ALA A 56 3.51 -21.00 -1.98
CA ALA A 56 4.39 -20.27 -2.88
C ALA A 56 3.63 -19.91 -4.16
N ILE A 57 3.42 -18.61 -4.39
CA ILE A 57 2.87 -18.09 -5.63
C ILE A 57 4.03 -17.85 -6.59
N ALA A 58 4.16 -18.65 -7.64
CA ALA A 58 5.22 -18.53 -8.64
C ALA A 58 4.70 -17.79 -9.88
N MET A 59 5.25 -16.62 -10.16
CA MET A 59 4.88 -15.88 -11.36
C MET A 59 5.44 -16.52 -12.62
N VAL A 60 4.68 -16.48 -13.70
CA VAL A 60 5.07 -17.01 -15.00
C VAL A 60 4.82 -15.95 -16.06
N GLY A 61 5.77 -15.75 -16.96
CA GLY A 61 5.58 -14.85 -18.09
C GLY A 61 6.85 -14.09 -18.50
N PRO A 62 6.98 -13.74 -19.79
CA PRO A 62 8.08 -12.90 -20.28
C PRO A 62 8.19 -11.56 -19.53
N PRO A 63 9.33 -10.86 -19.65
CA PRO A 63 9.43 -9.46 -19.23
C PRO A 63 8.34 -8.59 -19.88
N ALA A 64 8.00 -7.47 -19.25
CA ALA A 64 7.00 -6.49 -19.72
C ALA A 64 5.53 -6.97 -19.77
N ARG A 65 5.22 -8.11 -19.17
CA ARG A 65 3.85 -8.64 -19.12
C ARG A 65 3.07 -8.25 -17.86
N GLY A 66 3.55 -7.29 -17.07
CA GLY A 66 2.83 -6.81 -15.87
C GLY A 66 2.90 -7.74 -14.65
N LYS A 67 3.83 -8.72 -14.62
CA LYS A 67 4.00 -9.64 -13.49
C LYS A 67 4.19 -8.91 -12.16
N THR A 68 5.14 -7.98 -12.10
CA THR A 68 5.45 -7.22 -10.88
C THR A 68 4.25 -6.45 -10.36
N HIS A 69 3.46 -5.82 -11.25
CA HIS A 69 2.20 -5.17 -10.85
C HIS A 69 1.22 -6.17 -10.23
N ILE A 70 1.03 -7.35 -10.84
CA ILE A 70 0.17 -8.40 -10.28
C ILE A 70 0.70 -8.87 -8.92
N CYS A 71 2.01 -9.07 -8.75
CA CYS A 71 2.62 -9.45 -7.47
C CYS A 71 2.28 -8.45 -6.37
N VAL A 72 2.54 -7.17 -6.64
CA VAL A 72 2.37 -6.08 -5.67
C VAL A 72 0.89 -5.92 -5.31
N SER A 73 -0.02 -5.94 -6.29
CA SER A 73 -1.46 -5.92 -6.04
C SER A 73 -1.94 -7.10 -5.21
N VAL A 74 -1.54 -8.34 -5.56
CA VAL A 74 -1.92 -9.54 -4.81
C VAL A 74 -1.35 -9.50 -3.39
N ALA A 75 -0.09 -9.11 -3.22
CA ALA A 75 0.52 -8.98 -1.89
C ALA A 75 -0.24 -7.97 -1.03
N ARG A 76 -0.54 -6.78 -1.57
CA ARG A 76 -1.27 -5.72 -0.88
C ARG A 76 -2.64 -6.20 -0.41
N TYR A 77 -3.39 -6.89 -1.28
CA TYR A 77 -4.69 -7.46 -0.92
C TYR A 77 -4.58 -8.59 0.11
N LEU A 78 -3.62 -9.49 -0.03
CA LEU A 78 -3.45 -10.59 0.92
C LEU A 78 -3.03 -10.07 2.30
N GLN A 79 -2.09 -9.13 2.37
CA GLN A 79 -1.69 -8.49 3.62
C GLN A 79 -2.83 -7.68 4.22
N TRP A 80 -3.66 -7.00 3.41
CA TRP A 80 -4.88 -6.32 3.88
C TRP A 80 -5.83 -7.28 4.61
N LEU A 81 -6.01 -8.49 4.07
CA LEU A 81 -6.82 -9.55 4.71
C LEU A 81 -6.14 -10.19 5.93
N GLY A 82 -4.88 -9.85 6.22
CA GLY A 82 -4.05 -10.41 7.29
C GLY A 82 -3.22 -11.62 6.93
N VAL A 83 -3.23 -12.03 5.68
CA VAL A 83 -2.39 -13.14 5.23
C VAL A 83 -0.95 -12.66 5.20
N LYS A 84 -0.12 -13.21 6.08
CA LYS A 84 1.33 -12.94 6.14
C LYS A 84 1.94 -13.29 4.79
N THR A 85 2.21 -12.28 3.99
CA THR A 85 2.62 -12.39 2.59
C THR A 85 3.89 -11.59 2.36
N ARG A 86 4.85 -12.13 1.59
CA ARG A 86 6.07 -11.42 1.23
C ARG A 86 6.41 -11.66 -0.24
N ILE A 87 6.90 -10.61 -0.91
CA ILE A 87 7.33 -10.68 -2.30
C ILE A 87 8.84 -10.92 -2.37
N PHE A 88 9.25 -11.83 -3.23
CA PHE A 88 10.64 -12.20 -3.50
C PHE A 88 10.93 -11.94 -4.98
N HIS A 89 11.35 -10.71 -5.29
CA HIS A 89 11.73 -10.32 -6.64
C HIS A 89 13.11 -10.85 -6.98
N LEU A 90 13.20 -11.77 -7.95
CA LEU A 90 14.49 -12.31 -8.38
C LEU A 90 15.46 -11.21 -8.88
N GLY A 91 14.92 -10.09 -9.39
CA GLY A 91 15.68 -8.91 -9.77
C GLY A 91 16.45 -8.27 -8.61
N ASP A 92 15.87 -8.21 -7.40
CA ASP A 92 16.54 -7.68 -6.21
C ASP A 92 17.71 -8.55 -5.78
N TYR A 93 17.53 -9.87 -5.76
CA TYR A 93 18.59 -10.82 -5.46
C TYR A 93 19.75 -10.70 -6.45
N ARG A 94 19.45 -10.51 -7.74
CA ARG A 94 20.46 -10.28 -8.76
C ARG A 94 21.24 -8.99 -8.50
N ARG A 95 20.55 -7.88 -8.24
CA ARG A 95 21.18 -6.58 -7.92
C ARG A 95 22.06 -6.67 -6.67
N ALA A 96 21.55 -7.29 -5.60
CA ALA A 96 22.29 -7.48 -4.35
C ALA A 96 23.54 -8.38 -4.53
N THR A 97 23.48 -9.39 -5.39
CA THR A 97 24.62 -10.28 -5.65
C THR A 97 25.71 -9.62 -6.48
N ILE A 98 25.34 -8.70 -7.37
CA ILE A 98 26.28 -7.96 -8.23
C ILE A 98 26.89 -6.77 -7.47
N GLY A 99 26.14 -6.17 -6.54
CA GLY A 99 26.56 -5.05 -5.73
C GLY A 99 26.47 -3.68 -6.45
N PRO A 100 26.66 -2.57 -5.72
CA PRO A 100 26.66 -1.23 -6.29
C PRO A 100 27.85 -1.06 -7.25
N GLY A 101 27.59 -0.74 -8.52
CA GLY A 101 28.63 -0.52 -9.54
C GLY A 101 29.08 -1.76 -10.32
N GLY A 102 28.60 -2.96 -9.98
CA GLY A 102 28.85 -4.16 -10.77
C GLY A 102 27.99 -4.19 -12.04
N SER A 103 28.56 -4.64 -13.17
CA SER A 103 27.81 -4.85 -14.41
C SER A 103 27.22 -6.25 -14.45
N VAL A 104 25.93 -6.34 -14.83
CA VAL A 104 25.31 -7.63 -15.15
C VAL A 104 26.00 -8.16 -16.42
N PRO A 105 26.51 -9.40 -16.45
CA PRO A 105 27.07 -9.97 -17.68
C PRO A 105 26.08 -9.84 -18.84
N GLU A 106 26.55 -9.45 -20.02
CA GLU A 106 25.66 -9.18 -21.16
C GLU A 106 24.81 -10.41 -21.53
N ASP A 107 25.40 -11.60 -21.40
CA ASP A 107 24.77 -12.88 -21.67
C ASP A 107 23.87 -13.39 -20.52
N TYR A 108 23.82 -12.70 -19.38
CA TYR A 108 23.04 -13.08 -18.21
C TYR A 108 21.53 -13.22 -18.49
N PHE A 109 21.00 -12.62 -19.56
CA PHE A 109 19.58 -12.78 -19.90
C PHE A 109 19.31 -13.76 -21.05
N PHE A 110 20.34 -14.29 -21.70
CA PHE A 110 20.20 -15.12 -22.90
C PHE A 110 20.17 -16.63 -22.62
N PRO A 111 19.42 -17.42 -23.40
CA PRO A 111 19.36 -18.87 -23.22
C PRO A 111 20.73 -19.57 -23.34
N ASN A 112 21.56 -19.12 -24.28
CA ASN A 112 22.91 -19.61 -24.57
C ASN A 112 24.01 -18.89 -23.76
N ALA A 113 23.76 -18.69 -22.47
CA ALA A 113 24.72 -18.02 -21.59
C ALA A 113 25.96 -18.89 -21.32
N SER A 114 27.07 -18.21 -21.08
CA SER A 114 28.33 -18.80 -20.62
C SER A 114 28.15 -19.59 -19.32
N PRO A 115 29.02 -20.59 -19.06
CA PRO A 115 28.97 -21.34 -17.81
C PRO A 115 29.01 -20.45 -16.55
N SER A 116 29.78 -19.37 -16.57
CA SER A 116 29.85 -18.40 -15.48
C SER A 116 28.51 -17.71 -15.22
N SER A 117 27.83 -17.24 -16.28
CA SER A 117 26.49 -16.64 -16.18
C SER A 117 25.43 -17.64 -15.72
N VAL A 118 25.53 -18.91 -16.14
CA VAL A 118 24.66 -19.99 -15.65
C VAL A 118 24.88 -20.25 -14.16
N ILE A 119 26.13 -20.34 -13.71
CA ILE A 119 26.50 -20.52 -12.30
C ILE A 119 25.98 -19.34 -11.47
N LEU A 120 26.13 -18.10 -11.96
CA LEU A 120 25.63 -16.91 -11.30
C LEU A 120 24.10 -16.95 -11.14
N ARG A 121 23.35 -17.30 -12.20
CA ARG A 121 21.89 -17.48 -12.12
C ARG A 121 21.52 -18.53 -11.07
N GLN A 122 22.20 -19.67 -11.04
CA GLN A 122 21.92 -20.73 -10.07
C GLN A 122 22.20 -20.28 -8.63
N LYS A 123 23.28 -19.54 -8.40
CA LYS A 123 23.59 -18.93 -7.09
C LYS A 123 22.48 -17.99 -6.62
N ILE A 124 22.01 -17.11 -7.50
CA ILE A 124 20.93 -16.14 -7.21
C ILE A 124 19.61 -16.86 -6.93
N LEU A 125 19.26 -17.85 -7.77
CA LEU A 125 18.05 -18.66 -7.60
C LEU A 125 18.06 -19.42 -6.28
N LYS A 126 19.19 -20.06 -5.95
CA LYS A 126 19.36 -20.80 -4.69
C LYS A 126 19.14 -19.89 -3.48
N LYS A 127 19.81 -18.73 -3.43
CA LYS A 127 19.65 -17.75 -2.34
C LYS A 127 18.21 -17.27 -2.19
N CYS A 128 17.56 -16.93 -3.30
CA CYS A 128 16.16 -16.48 -3.30
C CYS A 128 15.22 -17.55 -2.73
N ARG A 129 15.44 -18.83 -3.08
CA ARG A 129 14.64 -19.95 -2.56
C ARG A 129 14.91 -20.23 -1.08
N GLU A 130 16.18 -20.20 -0.65
CA GLU A 130 16.55 -20.34 0.76
C GLU A 130 15.84 -19.32 1.64
N ASP A 131 15.78 -18.05 1.20
CA ASP A 131 15.05 -17.00 1.91
C ASP A 131 13.53 -17.23 1.90
N ILE A 132 12.95 -17.74 0.80
CA ILE A 132 11.53 -18.14 0.75
C ILE A 132 11.25 -19.21 1.82
N TYR A 133 12.10 -20.24 1.91
CA TYR A 133 11.93 -21.30 2.91
C TYR A 133 12.13 -20.77 4.32
N ALA A 134 13.15 -19.93 4.55
CA ALA A 134 13.42 -19.35 5.85
C ALA A 134 12.21 -18.54 6.34
N TRP A 135 11.64 -17.71 5.47
CA TRP A 135 10.47 -16.91 5.80
C TRP A 135 9.22 -17.77 6.07
N LEU A 136 8.95 -18.76 5.22
CA LEU A 136 7.80 -19.66 5.40
C LEU A 136 7.92 -20.57 6.64
N ASN A 137 9.13 -20.98 7.00
CA ASN A 137 9.37 -21.98 8.05
C ASN A 137 9.72 -21.38 9.41
N HIS A 138 10.42 -20.26 9.43
CA HIS A 138 11.02 -19.70 10.65
C HIS A 138 10.46 -18.32 11.03
N GLU A 139 9.95 -17.55 10.08
CA GLU A 139 9.39 -16.21 10.32
C GLU A 139 7.86 -16.19 10.37
N ASN A 140 7.23 -17.36 10.54
CA ASN A 140 5.77 -17.53 10.53
C ASN A 140 5.09 -16.97 9.26
N GLY A 141 5.79 -16.99 8.12
CA GLY A 141 5.23 -16.63 6.83
C GLY A 141 4.14 -17.62 6.37
N GLN A 142 3.24 -17.14 5.51
CA GLN A 142 2.17 -17.95 4.94
C GLN A 142 2.19 -18.00 3.41
N VAL A 143 2.29 -16.85 2.74
CA VAL A 143 2.31 -16.76 1.27
C VAL A 143 3.57 -16.08 0.74
N ALA A 144 4.43 -16.83 0.05
CA ALA A 144 5.63 -16.29 -0.60
C ALA A 144 5.33 -16.05 -2.08
N ILE A 145 5.44 -14.80 -2.55
CA ILE A 145 5.28 -14.48 -3.97
C ILE A 145 6.66 -14.47 -4.64
N TYR A 146 6.95 -15.50 -5.42
CA TYR A 146 8.18 -15.65 -6.17
C TYR A 146 8.06 -14.99 -7.55
N ASP A 147 8.52 -13.74 -7.68
CA ASP A 147 8.49 -12.97 -8.93
C ASP A 147 9.72 -13.28 -9.79
N ALA A 148 9.51 -14.21 -10.72
CA ALA A 148 10.47 -14.63 -11.72
C ALA A 148 9.78 -14.89 -13.08
N VAL A 149 10.55 -15.26 -14.10
CA VAL A 149 10.00 -15.55 -15.45
C VAL A 149 9.41 -16.96 -15.53
N ASN A 150 10.04 -17.94 -14.87
CA ASN A 150 9.66 -19.36 -14.86
C ASN A 150 9.26 -19.91 -16.26
N PRO A 151 10.20 -19.87 -17.24
CA PRO A 151 9.87 -19.96 -18.67
C PRO A 151 9.50 -21.36 -19.19
N THR A 152 10.01 -22.43 -18.59
CA THR A 152 9.88 -23.79 -19.15
C THR A 152 8.98 -24.69 -18.33
N ILE A 153 8.31 -25.63 -19.00
CA ILE A 153 7.43 -26.64 -18.39
C ILE A 153 8.22 -27.51 -17.40
N SER A 154 9.39 -27.99 -17.82
CA SER A 154 10.26 -28.83 -16.98
C SER A 154 10.71 -28.10 -15.71
N GLY A 155 11.04 -26.81 -15.83
CA GLY A 155 11.44 -25.97 -14.71
C GLY A 155 10.33 -25.77 -13.70
N ARG A 156 9.09 -25.51 -14.15
CA ARG A 156 7.92 -25.33 -13.28
C ARG A 156 7.52 -26.61 -12.55
N ARG A 157 7.56 -27.76 -13.23
CA ARG A 157 7.37 -29.08 -12.59
C ARG A 157 8.42 -29.34 -11.52
N SER A 158 9.69 -29.05 -11.81
CA SER A 158 10.77 -29.21 -10.84
C SER A 158 10.57 -28.30 -9.63
N LEU A 159 10.21 -27.03 -9.86
CA LEU A 159 9.95 -26.06 -8.81
C LEU A 159 8.78 -26.49 -7.90
N ALA A 160 7.68 -26.95 -8.48
CA ALA A 160 6.53 -27.44 -7.70
C ALA A 160 6.89 -28.67 -6.86
N LYS A 161 7.66 -29.62 -7.42
CA LYS A 161 8.17 -30.78 -6.68
C LYS A 161 9.11 -30.37 -5.56
N GLU A 162 9.95 -29.36 -5.77
CA GLU A 162 10.87 -28.84 -4.78
C GLU A 162 10.12 -28.21 -3.60
N PHE A 163 9.16 -27.31 -3.87
CA PHE A 163 8.32 -26.71 -2.84
C PHE A 163 7.50 -27.76 -2.08
N ALA A 164 6.97 -28.79 -2.76
CA ALA A 164 6.25 -29.87 -2.12
C ALA A 164 7.11 -30.67 -1.11
N LYS A 165 8.43 -30.83 -1.35
CA LYS A 165 9.34 -31.48 -0.37
C LYS A 165 9.45 -30.72 0.94
N HIS A 166 9.19 -29.41 0.92
CA HIS A 166 9.17 -28.54 2.10
C HIS A 166 7.76 -28.30 2.63
N ASP A 167 6.76 -29.07 2.17
CA ASP A 167 5.35 -28.93 2.53
C ASP A 167 4.83 -27.50 2.26
N VAL A 168 5.17 -27.00 1.07
CA VAL A 168 4.71 -25.73 0.51
C VAL A 168 3.89 -26.00 -0.74
N GLN A 169 2.63 -25.55 -0.74
CA GLN A 169 1.75 -25.65 -1.90
C GLN A 169 2.17 -24.63 -2.96
N THR A 170 2.17 -25.02 -4.23
CA THR A 170 2.55 -24.10 -5.32
C THR A 170 1.33 -23.66 -6.11
N LEU A 171 1.19 -22.36 -6.33
CA LEU A 171 0.22 -21.76 -7.24
C LEU A 171 0.96 -20.96 -8.31
N PHE A 172 0.77 -21.27 -9.58
CA PHE A 172 1.36 -20.48 -10.66
C PHE A 172 0.40 -19.39 -11.14
N ILE A 173 0.92 -18.18 -11.38
CA ILE A 173 0.16 -17.10 -12.02
C ILE A 173 0.89 -16.70 -13.29
N GLU A 174 0.36 -17.09 -14.45
CA GLU A 174 0.84 -16.67 -15.76
C GLU A 174 0.20 -15.36 -16.17
N SER A 175 1.04 -14.35 -16.43
CA SER A 175 0.60 -13.15 -17.13
C SER A 175 0.98 -13.24 -18.61
N TYR A 176 -0.04 -13.47 -19.44
CA TYR A 176 0.07 -13.57 -20.88
C TYR A 176 -0.54 -12.32 -21.53
N VAL A 177 0.21 -11.67 -22.40
CA VAL A 177 -0.29 -10.53 -23.18
C VAL A 177 0.06 -10.80 -24.64
N ASP A 178 -0.84 -10.51 -25.56
CA ASP A 178 -0.57 -10.49 -27.01
C ASP A 178 -1.02 -9.18 -27.66
N ASP A 179 -1.80 -8.34 -26.95
CA ASP A 179 -2.14 -6.99 -27.41
C ASP A 179 -0.89 -6.08 -27.44
N GLU A 180 -0.52 -5.64 -28.65
CA GLU A 180 0.63 -4.77 -28.88
C GLU A 180 0.52 -3.43 -28.16
N ARG A 181 -0.69 -2.89 -27.96
CA ARG A 181 -0.88 -1.59 -27.29
C ARG A 181 -0.47 -1.69 -25.82
N ILE A 182 -0.93 -2.76 -25.16
CA ILE A 182 -0.59 -3.07 -23.78
C ILE A 182 0.93 -3.30 -23.64
N LEU A 183 1.52 -4.02 -24.59
CA LEU A 183 2.97 -4.25 -24.63
C LEU A 183 3.77 -2.95 -24.70
N ARG A 184 3.39 -2.04 -25.61
CA ARG A 184 4.04 -0.73 -25.77
C ARG A 184 3.89 0.11 -24.51
N GLU A 185 2.71 0.15 -23.91
CA GLU A 185 2.45 0.88 -22.67
C GLU A 185 3.28 0.33 -21.50
N ASN A 186 3.26 -0.99 -21.30
CA ASN A 186 4.08 -1.65 -20.27
C ASN A 186 5.56 -1.42 -20.49
N ALA A 187 6.04 -1.50 -21.73
CA ALA A 187 7.44 -1.23 -22.05
C ALA A 187 7.80 0.22 -21.69
N ARG A 188 6.94 1.20 -21.98
CA ARG A 188 7.18 2.60 -21.61
C ARG A 188 7.22 2.80 -20.09
N ASN A 189 6.25 2.24 -19.36
CA ASN A 189 6.14 2.42 -17.92
C ASN A 189 7.26 1.71 -17.12
N VAL A 190 7.70 0.53 -17.59
CA VAL A 190 8.79 -0.22 -16.95
C VAL A 190 10.17 0.43 -17.19
N LYS A 191 10.38 1.11 -18.32
CA LYS A 191 11.61 1.89 -18.57
C LYS A 191 11.84 2.99 -17.53
N ILE A 192 10.76 3.62 -17.06
CA ILE A 192 10.82 4.81 -16.19
C ILE A 192 10.93 4.43 -14.70
N SER A 193 10.41 3.26 -14.30
CA SER A 193 10.26 2.87 -12.88
C SER A 193 11.14 1.70 -12.43
N SER A 194 11.80 0.98 -13.35
CA SER A 194 12.63 -0.17 -12.99
C SER A 194 14.00 0.27 -12.44
N PRO A 195 14.43 -0.26 -11.28
CA PRO A 195 15.78 -0.02 -10.76
C PRO A 195 16.90 -0.49 -11.71
N ASP A 196 16.60 -1.41 -12.64
CA ASP A 196 17.57 -1.93 -13.62
C ASP A 196 18.01 -0.91 -14.66
N PHE A 197 17.21 0.16 -14.84
CA PHE A 197 17.44 1.19 -15.85
C PHE A 197 17.62 2.57 -15.20
N ALA A 198 17.78 2.63 -13.88
CA ALA A 198 17.99 3.88 -13.16
C ALA A 198 19.25 4.59 -13.66
N GLY A 199 19.11 5.82 -14.13
CA GLY A 199 20.22 6.63 -14.66
C GLY A 199 20.64 6.31 -16.10
N MET A 200 19.96 5.39 -16.80
CA MET A 200 20.17 5.13 -18.23
C MET A 200 19.27 6.02 -19.08
N GLU A 201 19.74 6.39 -20.27
CA GLU A 201 18.91 7.14 -21.22
C GLU A 201 17.68 6.32 -21.65
N PRO A 202 16.47 6.93 -21.74
CA PRO A 202 15.23 6.20 -21.97
C PRO A 202 15.21 5.30 -23.21
N ASP A 203 15.86 5.74 -24.29
CA ASP A 203 15.90 5.02 -25.58
C ASP A 203 16.90 3.85 -25.58
N GLU A 204 18.00 3.96 -24.83
CA GLU A 204 18.95 2.86 -24.64
C GLU A 204 18.33 1.77 -23.75
N ALA A 205 17.73 2.18 -22.63
CA ALA A 205 16.98 1.30 -21.73
C ALA A 205 15.87 0.55 -22.48
N ALA A 206 15.18 1.25 -23.38
CA ALA A 206 14.17 0.66 -24.24
C ALA A 206 14.70 -0.48 -25.11
N SER A 207 15.79 -0.20 -25.83
CA SER A 207 16.38 -1.12 -26.81
C SER A 207 16.92 -2.36 -26.13
N LEU A 208 17.63 -2.20 -25.01
CA LEU A 208 18.13 -3.31 -24.21
C LEU A 208 16.97 -4.16 -23.65
N TYR A 209 15.89 -3.51 -23.22
CA TYR A 209 14.73 -4.21 -22.68
C TYR A 209 13.97 -5.01 -23.74
N LEU A 210 13.77 -4.44 -24.93
CA LEU A 210 13.18 -5.15 -26.08
C LEU A 210 14.02 -6.37 -26.47
N ARG A 211 15.34 -6.22 -26.55
CA ARG A 211 16.26 -7.33 -26.81
C ARG A 211 16.15 -8.44 -25.76
N ARG A 212 15.95 -8.11 -24.48
CA ARG A 212 15.71 -9.10 -23.42
C ARG A 212 14.39 -9.85 -23.60
N ILE A 213 13.36 -9.21 -24.15
CA ILE A 213 12.07 -9.82 -24.44
C ILE A 213 12.20 -10.77 -25.62
N GLU A 214 12.73 -10.29 -26.74
CA GLU A 214 12.90 -11.05 -27.99
C GLU A 214 13.68 -12.34 -27.79
N ASN A 215 14.77 -12.30 -27.02
CA ASN A 215 15.58 -13.49 -26.77
C ASN A 215 14.91 -14.53 -25.85
N LYS A 216 13.92 -14.13 -25.05
CA LYS A 216 13.20 -15.04 -24.14
C LYS A 216 11.97 -15.66 -24.76
N ILE A 217 11.36 -15.02 -25.77
CA ILE A 217 10.15 -15.51 -26.42
C ILE A 217 10.33 -16.94 -27.01
N PRO A 218 11.41 -17.26 -27.75
CA PRO A 218 11.56 -18.58 -28.39
C PRO A 218 11.64 -19.75 -27.41
N VAL A 219 12.07 -19.51 -26.17
CA VAL A 219 12.27 -20.54 -25.13
C VAL A 219 11.11 -20.56 -24.13
N PHE A 220 10.16 -19.61 -24.23
CA PHE A 220 9.06 -19.50 -23.29
C PHE A 220 7.92 -20.46 -23.67
N GLU A 221 7.58 -21.35 -22.75
CA GLU A 221 6.48 -22.30 -22.88
C GLU A 221 5.32 -21.85 -21.99
N THR A 222 4.16 -21.55 -22.58
CA THR A 222 2.97 -21.14 -21.84
C THR A 222 2.45 -22.26 -20.90
N MET A 223 1.69 -21.90 -19.85
CA MET A 223 1.16 -22.88 -18.90
C MET A 223 0.16 -23.82 -19.58
N THR A 224 0.40 -25.13 -19.46
CA THR A 224 -0.47 -26.21 -19.95
C THR A 224 -0.49 -27.44 -19.01
N GLU A 225 0.27 -27.40 -17.93
CA GLU A 225 0.49 -28.49 -16.98
C GLU A 225 -0.76 -28.79 -16.14
N LYS A 226 -1.54 -29.80 -16.57
CA LYS A 226 -2.82 -30.19 -15.95
C LYS A 226 -2.69 -30.70 -14.52
N GLU A 227 -1.51 -31.15 -14.13
CA GLU A 227 -1.19 -31.62 -12.79
C GLU A 227 -0.84 -30.49 -11.81
N LEU A 228 -0.69 -29.24 -12.29
CA LEU A 228 -0.30 -28.09 -11.47
C LEU A 228 -1.47 -27.12 -11.27
N ASN A 229 -1.51 -26.51 -10.08
CA ASN A 229 -2.41 -25.41 -9.80
C ASN A 229 -1.92 -24.13 -10.49
N TYR A 230 -2.70 -23.59 -11.43
CA TYR A 230 -2.32 -22.35 -12.11
C TYR A 230 -3.49 -21.48 -12.54
N ILE A 231 -3.20 -20.19 -12.68
CA ILE A 231 -4.09 -19.16 -13.20
C ILE A 231 -3.36 -18.48 -14.36
N LYS A 232 -4.01 -18.39 -15.51
CA LYS A 232 -3.53 -17.69 -16.70
C LYS A 232 -4.41 -16.48 -16.97
N MET A 233 -3.81 -15.31 -16.82
CA MET A 233 -4.41 -14.01 -17.12
C MET A 233 -4.01 -13.60 -18.53
N ILE A 234 -4.98 -13.41 -19.43
CA ILE A 234 -4.75 -13.02 -20.82
C ILE A 234 -5.14 -11.56 -21.01
N ASN A 235 -4.24 -10.76 -21.59
CA ASN A 235 -4.41 -9.34 -21.91
C ASN A 235 -4.98 -8.54 -20.75
N ALA A 236 -4.27 -8.54 -19.62
CA ALA A 236 -4.66 -7.76 -18.44
C ALA A 236 -6.05 -8.10 -17.88
N GLY A 237 -6.44 -9.37 -17.95
CA GLY A 237 -7.73 -9.83 -17.43
C GLY A 237 -8.89 -9.76 -18.42
N GLN A 238 -8.65 -9.61 -19.72
CA GLN A 238 -9.71 -9.77 -20.72
C GLN A 238 -10.25 -11.21 -20.75
N LYS A 239 -9.38 -12.20 -20.54
CA LYS A 239 -9.76 -13.61 -20.39
C LYS A 239 -8.98 -14.23 -19.25
N PHE A 240 -9.63 -15.15 -18.55
CA PHE A 240 -9.06 -15.91 -17.46
C PHE A 240 -9.24 -17.39 -17.70
N PHE A 241 -8.17 -18.14 -17.49
CA PHE A 241 -8.21 -19.60 -17.43
C PHE A 241 -7.53 -20.01 -16.13
N TYR A 242 -8.07 -20.98 -15.42
CA TYR A 242 -7.37 -21.56 -14.29
C TYR A 242 -7.54 -23.07 -14.28
N ASN A 243 -6.48 -23.76 -13.88
CA ASN A 243 -6.48 -25.18 -13.64
C ASN A 243 -6.47 -25.40 -12.13
N ASN A 244 -7.58 -25.91 -11.62
CA ASN A 244 -7.77 -26.17 -10.20
C ASN A 244 -7.62 -27.68 -9.93
N VAL A 245 -6.47 -28.06 -9.37
CA VAL A 245 -6.22 -29.42 -8.89
C VAL A 245 -6.62 -29.53 -7.42
N SER A 246 -6.27 -28.52 -6.63
CA SER A 246 -6.45 -28.55 -5.17
C SER A 246 -6.53 -27.15 -4.55
N PHE A 247 -7.28 -26.23 -5.16
CA PHE A 247 -7.46 -24.89 -4.61
C PHE A 247 -8.16 -24.96 -3.26
N ASN A 248 -7.60 -24.24 -2.30
CA ASN A 248 -8.22 -24.01 -1.01
C ASN A 248 -8.90 -22.63 -1.00
N TYR A 249 -9.51 -22.26 0.13
CA TYR A 249 -10.19 -20.97 0.28
C TYR A 249 -9.34 -19.78 -0.16
N LEU A 250 -8.07 -19.73 0.26
CA LEU A 250 -7.15 -18.64 -0.06
C LEU A 250 -6.84 -18.57 -1.57
N SER A 251 -6.63 -19.71 -2.23
CA SER A 251 -6.46 -19.78 -3.68
C SER A 251 -7.69 -19.24 -4.42
N HIS A 252 -8.91 -19.58 -3.96
CA HIS A 252 -10.14 -19.02 -4.54
C HIS A 252 -10.28 -17.51 -4.33
N ARG A 253 -9.86 -16.99 -3.16
CA ARG A 253 -9.81 -15.54 -2.90
C ARG A 253 -8.81 -14.84 -3.82
N ILE A 254 -7.66 -15.44 -4.09
CA ILE A 254 -6.68 -14.93 -5.07
C ILE A 254 -7.31 -14.90 -6.47
N VAL A 255 -7.94 -15.98 -6.93
CA VAL A 255 -8.63 -16.00 -8.24
C VAL A 255 -9.66 -14.86 -8.32
N PHE A 256 -10.50 -14.72 -7.30
CA PHE A 256 -11.53 -13.69 -7.25
C PHE A 256 -10.92 -12.28 -7.32
N TYR A 257 -9.87 -12.01 -6.55
CA TYR A 257 -9.16 -10.73 -6.61
C TYR A 257 -8.58 -10.48 -8.01
N LEU A 258 -7.88 -11.48 -8.59
CA LEU A 258 -7.29 -11.36 -9.92
C LEU A 258 -8.32 -11.05 -11.01
N THR A 259 -9.55 -11.56 -10.90
CA THR A 259 -10.63 -11.24 -11.87
C THR A 259 -11.06 -9.77 -11.86
N ASN A 260 -10.73 -9.03 -10.80
CA ASN A 260 -10.99 -7.60 -10.71
C ASN A 260 -9.79 -6.74 -11.15
N LEU A 261 -8.59 -7.32 -11.29
CA LEU A 261 -7.39 -6.56 -11.64
C LEU A 261 -7.36 -6.14 -13.11
N HIS A 262 -6.72 -4.99 -13.35
CA HIS A 262 -6.29 -4.54 -14.67
C HIS A 262 -4.90 -3.89 -14.60
N ILE A 263 -4.28 -3.63 -15.74
CA ILE A 263 -2.94 -2.99 -15.82
C ILE A 263 -2.94 -1.61 -16.49
N LYS A 264 -4.13 -1.07 -16.81
CA LYS A 264 -4.25 0.30 -17.31
C LYS A 264 -3.81 1.32 -16.25
N SER A 265 -3.07 2.34 -16.69
CA SER A 265 -2.69 3.48 -15.85
C SER A 265 -3.90 4.35 -15.53
N ARG A 266 -4.13 4.61 -14.24
CA ARG A 266 -5.18 5.47 -13.70
C ARG A 266 -4.67 6.26 -12.52
N THR A 267 -5.29 7.39 -12.22
CA THR A 267 -5.01 8.16 -11.01
C THR A 267 -6.21 8.12 -10.06
N THR A 268 -5.95 7.96 -8.78
CA THR A 268 -6.98 8.02 -7.73
C THR A 268 -6.82 9.30 -6.92
N TYR A 269 -7.91 10.04 -6.74
CA TYR A 269 -7.96 11.30 -6.02
C TYR A 269 -8.86 11.17 -4.80
N PHE A 270 -8.38 11.61 -3.63
CA PHE A 270 -9.13 11.63 -2.39
C PHE A 270 -9.42 13.06 -1.98
N ALA A 271 -10.70 13.35 -1.75
CA ALA A 271 -11.18 14.62 -1.23
C ALA A 271 -12.13 14.37 -0.06
N ARG A 272 -11.99 15.17 1.00
CA ARG A 272 -12.91 15.12 2.14
C ARG A 272 -14.21 15.85 1.80
N ALA A 273 -15.36 15.36 2.28
CA ALA A 273 -16.64 16.03 2.08
C ALA A 273 -16.68 17.46 2.66
N GLY A 274 -17.47 18.33 2.04
CA GLY A 274 -17.70 19.70 2.50
C GLY A 274 -18.36 19.78 3.89
N THR A 275 -18.29 20.96 4.50
CA THR A 275 -18.90 21.25 5.81
C THR A 275 -20.42 21.40 5.73
N THR A 276 -21.13 20.95 6.75
CA THR A 276 -22.60 20.95 6.83
C THR A 276 -23.14 22.14 7.62
N THR A 277 -24.44 22.43 7.49
CA THR A 277 -25.12 23.51 8.24
C THR A 277 -25.25 23.23 9.74
N GLU A 278 -25.44 21.96 10.10
CA GLU A 278 -25.39 21.49 11.48
C GLU A 278 -24.05 20.79 11.70
N GLU A 279 -23.38 21.09 12.82
CA GLU A 279 -22.10 20.46 13.15
C GLU A 279 -22.26 18.93 13.29
N ASP A 280 -21.66 18.21 12.33
CA ASP A 280 -21.18 16.82 12.39
C ASP A 280 -22.03 15.78 13.15
N SER A 281 -23.36 15.94 13.15
CA SER A 281 -24.30 14.95 13.67
C SER A 281 -24.38 13.74 12.73
N TYR A 282 -23.88 12.59 13.16
CA TYR A 282 -23.93 11.34 12.39
C TYR A 282 -25.38 10.93 12.05
N LYS A 283 -26.33 11.17 12.94
CA LYS A 283 -27.75 10.84 12.74
C LYS A 283 -28.52 11.83 11.86
N ALA A 284 -28.15 13.11 11.87
CA ALA A 284 -28.95 14.13 11.19
C ALA A 284 -28.75 14.16 9.66
N ASP A 285 -27.61 13.64 9.17
CA ASP A 285 -27.23 13.66 7.74
C ASP A 285 -27.48 15.02 7.06
N ALA A 286 -27.03 16.09 7.72
CA ALA A 286 -27.33 17.46 7.35
C ALA A 286 -26.78 17.84 5.95
N PRO A 287 -27.43 18.77 5.25
CA PRO A 287 -26.95 19.28 3.97
C PRO A 287 -25.69 20.14 4.13
N LEU A 288 -25.00 20.39 3.02
CA LEU A 288 -23.87 21.31 2.96
C LEU A 288 -24.27 22.74 3.34
N SER A 289 -23.42 23.36 4.15
CA SER A 289 -23.42 24.80 4.39
C SER A 289 -23.05 25.57 3.12
N GLU A 290 -23.26 26.88 3.13
CA GLU A 290 -22.80 27.76 2.04
C GLU A 290 -21.29 27.64 1.80
N GLN A 291 -20.49 27.60 2.88
CA GLN A 291 -19.05 27.37 2.81
C GLN A 291 -18.71 25.99 2.24
N GLY A 292 -19.49 24.96 2.61
CA GLY A 292 -19.33 23.61 2.09
C GLY A 292 -19.60 23.52 0.58
N ARG A 293 -20.58 24.27 0.07
CA ARG A 293 -20.87 24.37 -1.38
C ARG A 293 -19.76 25.11 -2.12
N LEU A 294 -19.26 26.23 -1.56
CA LEU A 294 -18.14 26.97 -2.14
C LEU A 294 -16.87 26.10 -2.19
N TYR A 295 -16.61 25.32 -1.14
CA TYR A 295 -15.54 24.34 -1.11
C TYR A 295 -15.70 23.29 -2.21
N ALA A 296 -16.89 22.69 -2.35
CA ALA A 296 -17.16 21.67 -3.36
C ALA A 296 -16.85 22.17 -4.78
N GLN A 297 -17.24 23.41 -5.09
CA GLN A 297 -16.90 24.07 -6.34
C GLN A 297 -15.39 24.24 -6.51
N LYS A 298 -14.70 24.88 -5.55
CA LYS A 298 -13.25 25.16 -5.64
C LYS A 298 -12.40 23.89 -5.74
N MET A 299 -12.74 22.86 -4.96
CA MET A 299 -12.08 21.55 -5.01
C MET A 299 -12.22 20.92 -6.39
N SER A 300 -13.44 20.93 -6.94
CA SER A 300 -13.73 20.38 -8.26
C SER A 300 -13.00 21.13 -9.38
N GLU A 301 -13.00 22.46 -9.35
CA GLU A 301 -12.28 23.30 -10.33
C GLU A 301 -10.75 23.09 -10.24
N THR A 302 -10.21 23.00 -9.03
CA THR A 302 -8.79 22.75 -8.80
C THR A 302 -8.36 21.40 -9.36
N LEU A 303 -9.16 20.34 -9.12
CA LEU A 303 -8.90 19.02 -9.67
C LEU A 303 -8.93 19.02 -11.20
N MET A 304 -9.95 19.64 -11.79
CA MET A 304 -10.08 19.72 -13.24
C MET A 304 -8.88 20.42 -13.89
N LYS A 305 -8.48 21.57 -13.34
CA LYS A 305 -7.32 22.31 -13.81
C LYS A 305 -6.04 21.48 -13.72
N ARG A 306 -5.84 20.76 -12.62
CA ARG A 306 -4.67 19.89 -12.44
C ARG A 306 -4.63 18.79 -13.50
N ARG A 307 -5.75 18.13 -13.76
CA ARG A 307 -5.86 17.06 -14.76
C ARG A 307 -5.60 17.55 -16.19
N GLU A 308 -6.11 18.73 -16.53
CA GLU A 308 -5.84 19.38 -17.82
C GLU A 308 -4.36 19.75 -17.98
N GLN A 309 -3.71 20.24 -16.91
CA GLN A 309 -2.28 20.56 -16.90
C GLN A 309 -1.41 19.31 -17.14
N GLU A 310 -1.66 18.23 -16.39
CA GLU A 310 -0.90 16.98 -16.54
C GLU A 310 -1.08 16.37 -17.93
N GLN A 311 -2.28 16.46 -18.48
CA GLN A 311 -2.54 16.03 -19.85
C GLN A 311 -1.77 16.87 -20.87
N ALA A 312 -1.74 18.20 -20.70
CA ALA A 312 -0.98 19.09 -21.58
C ALA A 312 0.52 18.77 -21.55
N GLU A 313 1.08 18.53 -20.36
CA GLU A 313 2.49 18.11 -20.19
C GLU A 313 2.76 16.76 -20.87
N LEU A 314 1.86 15.79 -20.72
CA LEU A 314 1.98 14.47 -21.36
C LEU A 314 1.91 14.55 -22.89
N ASN A 315 1.02 15.39 -23.43
CA ASN A 315 0.87 15.61 -24.86
C ASN A 315 2.10 16.30 -25.45
N GLN A 316 2.69 17.28 -24.75
CA GLN A 316 3.94 17.91 -25.14
C GLN A 316 5.10 16.91 -25.18
N ARG A 317 5.24 16.06 -24.14
CA ARG A 317 6.31 15.05 -24.08
C ARG A 317 6.14 13.92 -25.09
N SER A 318 4.90 13.52 -25.37
CA SER A 318 4.62 12.37 -26.25
C SER A 318 4.43 12.75 -27.71
N GLY A 319 4.43 14.05 -28.06
CA GLY A 319 4.19 14.54 -29.42
C GLY A 319 2.84 14.13 -30.01
N SER A 320 1.90 13.67 -29.18
CA SER A 320 0.59 13.13 -29.59
C SER A 320 -0.50 13.68 -28.70
N SER A 321 -1.60 14.15 -29.30
CA SER A 321 -2.76 14.65 -28.57
C SER A 321 -3.62 13.48 -28.13
N GLN A 322 -3.53 13.11 -26.85
CA GLN A 322 -4.44 12.15 -26.24
C GLN A 322 -5.60 12.87 -25.55
N PRO A 323 -6.84 12.33 -25.61
CA PRO A 323 -7.98 12.90 -24.89
C PRO A 323 -7.83 12.73 -23.37
N LEU A 324 -8.54 13.55 -22.60
CA LEU A 324 -8.50 13.47 -21.14
C LEU A 324 -9.11 12.14 -20.72
N ARG A 325 -8.44 11.44 -19.79
CA ARG A 325 -8.97 10.17 -19.29
C ARG A 325 -10.36 10.40 -18.66
N PRO A 326 -11.31 9.47 -18.81
CA PRO A 326 -12.59 9.56 -18.12
C PRO A 326 -12.39 9.65 -16.60
N LEU A 327 -13.28 10.38 -15.91
CA LEU A 327 -13.31 10.49 -14.45
C LEU A 327 -14.61 9.90 -13.92
N SER A 328 -14.48 8.89 -13.05
CA SER A 328 -15.56 8.37 -12.23
C SER A 328 -15.50 9.02 -10.86
N ILE A 329 -16.66 9.34 -10.26
CA ILE A 329 -16.73 9.95 -8.93
C ILE A 329 -17.48 9.00 -8.00
N TRP A 330 -16.89 8.69 -6.85
CA TRP A 330 -17.52 7.88 -5.81
C TRP A 330 -17.81 8.70 -4.58
N THR A 331 -19.01 8.49 -4.04
CA THR A 331 -19.46 9.10 -2.79
C THR A 331 -20.02 8.04 -1.87
N SER A 332 -20.16 8.37 -0.59
CA SER A 332 -21.06 7.61 0.27
C SER A 332 -22.53 7.89 -0.09
N THR A 333 -23.46 7.31 0.65
CA THR A 333 -24.89 7.66 0.58
C THR A 333 -25.26 8.87 1.44
N ARG A 334 -24.32 9.44 2.20
CA ARG A 334 -24.53 10.61 3.06
C ARG A 334 -24.67 11.88 2.25
N LEU A 335 -25.64 12.71 2.62
CA LEU A 335 -26.04 13.90 1.88
C LEU A 335 -24.87 14.84 1.60
N ARG A 336 -24.01 15.09 2.60
CA ARG A 336 -22.82 15.94 2.43
C ARG A 336 -21.83 15.45 1.39
N THR A 337 -21.63 14.13 1.27
CA THR A 337 -20.73 13.56 0.25
C THR A 337 -21.34 13.67 -1.13
N VAL A 338 -22.65 13.42 -1.25
CA VAL A 338 -23.39 13.51 -2.51
C VAL A 338 -23.43 14.96 -3.00
N GLN A 339 -23.78 15.90 -2.13
CA GLN A 339 -23.84 17.32 -2.46
C GLN A 339 -22.47 17.93 -2.79
N THR A 340 -21.40 17.41 -2.20
CA THR A 340 -20.03 17.83 -2.58
C THR A 340 -19.70 17.41 -4.03
N ALA A 341 -20.32 16.33 -4.52
CA ALA A 341 -20.15 15.87 -5.90
C ALA A 341 -21.12 16.54 -6.90
N ASP A 342 -22.15 17.26 -6.44
CA ASP A 342 -23.20 17.80 -7.32
C ASP A 342 -22.63 18.75 -8.38
N TYR A 343 -21.64 19.58 -8.06
CA TYR A 343 -21.00 20.47 -9.03
C TYR A 343 -20.39 19.70 -10.21
N LEU A 344 -19.73 18.56 -9.96
CA LEU A 344 -19.19 17.71 -11.03
C LEU A 344 -20.31 16.93 -11.73
N LYS A 345 -21.33 16.50 -11.01
CA LYS A 345 -22.50 15.83 -11.59
C LYS A 345 -23.22 16.74 -12.60
N GLU A 346 -23.39 18.01 -12.28
CA GLU A 346 -23.97 19.04 -13.18
C GLU A 346 -23.13 19.25 -14.43
N LYS A 347 -21.80 19.07 -14.34
CA LYS A 347 -20.89 19.04 -15.49
C LYS A 347 -20.90 17.72 -16.28
N GLY A 348 -21.77 16.78 -15.94
CA GLY A 348 -21.96 15.53 -16.66
C GLY A 348 -21.08 14.36 -16.21
N TYR A 349 -20.35 14.48 -15.09
CA TYR A 349 -19.53 13.38 -14.56
C TYR A 349 -20.38 12.28 -13.92
N LYS A 350 -19.94 11.03 -14.08
CA LYS A 350 -20.63 9.87 -13.52
C LYS A 350 -20.35 9.74 -12.02
N VAL A 351 -21.34 10.10 -11.20
CA VAL A 351 -21.31 9.90 -9.74
C VAL A 351 -21.92 8.54 -9.39
N ARG A 352 -21.22 7.76 -8.58
CA ARG A 352 -21.68 6.46 -8.07
C ARG A 352 -21.67 6.47 -6.54
N GLN A 353 -22.83 6.23 -5.94
CA GLN A 353 -22.96 6.15 -4.49
C GLN A 353 -22.64 4.75 -3.98
N ARG A 354 -22.01 4.65 -2.81
CA ARG A 354 -21.61 3.41 -2.15
C ARG A 354 -21.98 3.46 -0.67
N SER A 355 -22.93 2.63 -0.24
CA SER A 355 -23.39 2.63 1.16
C SER A 355 -22.27 2.21 2.13
N GLN A 356 -21.40 1.29 1.69
CA GLN A 356 -20.23 0.83 2.43
C GLN A 356 -19.18 1.91 2.67
N MET A 357 -19.26 3.07 2.00
CA MET A 357 -18.37 4.22 2.21
C MET A 357 -18.94 5.23 3.21
N SER A 358 -19.96 4.85 3.99
CA SER A 358 -20.47 5.66 5.10
C SER A 358 -19.41 5.81 6.20
N GLN A 359 -19.37 6.97 6.85
CA GLN A 359 -18.52 7.24 8.02
C GLN A 359 -18.64 6.13 9.08
N ILE A 360 -17.56 5.92 9.83
CA ILE A 360 -17.57 5.15 11.08
C ILE A 360 -18.73 5.58 11.99
N ASN A 361 -19.49 4.63 12.50
CA ASN A 361 -20.57 4.87 13.44
C ASN A 361 -19.99 5.22 14.83
N PRO A 362 -20.23 6.42 15.37
CA PRO A 362 -19.72 6.83 16.68
C PRO A 362 -20.46 6.21 17.88
N GLY A 363 -21.56 5.47 17.64
CA GLY A 363 -22.30 4.77 18.68
C GLY A 363 -22.91 5.71 19.72
N VAL A 364 -22.77 5.37 21.01
CA VAL A 364 -23.30 6.20 22.11
C VAL A 364 -22.52 7.50 22.32
N CYS A 365 -21.29 7.59 21.81
CA CYS A 365 -20.43 8.77 21.98
C CYS A 365 -20.74 9.89 20.98
N GLU A 366 -21.76 9.71 20.14
CA GLU A 366 -22.19 10.73 19.19
C GLU A 366 -22.53 12.07 19.90
N LYS A 367 -22.00 13.19 19.37
CA LYS A 367 -22.15 14.55 19.92
C LYS A 367 -21.54 14.78 21.31
N MET A 368 -20.88 13.80 21.90
CA MET A 368 -20.15 14.00 23.15
C MET A 368 -18.80 14.65 22.85
N SER A 369 -18.45 15.68 23.60
CA SER A 369 -17.08 16.19 23.56
C SER A 369 -16.12 15.19 24.20
N GLU A 370 -14.86 15.19 23.80
CA GLU A 370 -13.84 14.32 24.40
C GLU A 370 -13.80 14.44 25.94
N ARG A 371 -13.93 15.67 26.47
CA ARG A 371 -13.96 15.91 27.92
C ARG A 371 -15.09 15.12 28.60
N VAL A 372 -16.25 15.05 27.97
CA VAL A 372 -17.40 14.31 28.46
C VAL A 372 -17.17 12.80 28.32
N ILE A 373 -16.59 12.34 27.21
CA ILE A 373 -16.29 10.91 26.99
C ILE A 373 -15.31 10.41 28.06
N ARG A 374 -14.25 11.17 28.36
CA ARG A 374 -13.29 10.84 29.43
C ARG A 374 -13.93 10.77 30.82
N GLN A 375 -14.97 11.55 31.07
CA GLN A 375 -15.69 11.56 32.35
C GLN A 375 -16.68 10.39 32.46
N ILE A 376 -17.42 10.09 31.39
CA ILE A 376 -18.49 9.08 31.40
C ILE A 376 -17.95 7.67 31.12
N TYR A 377 -16.93 7.55 30.26
CA TYR A 377 -16.35 6.28 29.82
C TYR A 377 -14.81 6.26 29.97
N PRO A 378 -14.25 6.49 31.18
CA PRO A 378 -12.79 6.55 31.37
C PRO A 378 -12.07 5.26 30.96
N GLU A 379 -12.64 4.09 31.29
CA GLU A 379 -12.07 2.78 30.93
C GLU A 379 -12.06 2.53 29.42
N GLU A 380 -13.05 3.03 28.69
CA GLU A 380 -13.09 2.89 27.23
C GLU A 380 -12.04 3.78 26.57
N VAL A 381 -11.80 4.98 27.13
CA VAL A 381 -10.74 5.87 26.66
C VAL A 381 -9.35 5.24 26.85
N GLU A 382 -9.08 4.63 28.00
CA GLU A 382 -7.81 3.92 28.24
C GLU A 382 -7.61 2.78 27.22
N LYS A 383 -8.66 1.98 26.96
CA LYS A 383 -8.61 0.92 25.94
C LYS A 383 -8.40 1.50 24.53
N HIS A 384 -9.00 2.64 24.22
CA HIS A 384 -8.81 3.33 22.94
C HIS A 384 -7.40 3.90 22.78
N GLU A 385 -6.80 4.42 23.86
CA GLU A 385 -5.42 4.91 23.88
C GLU A 385 -4.42 3.80 23.59
N LEU A 386 -4.69 2.59 24.10
CA LEU A 386 -3.84 1.42 23.89
C LEU A 386 -3.94 0.85 22.47
N ASP A 387 -5.15 0.78 21.90
CA ASP A 387 -5.38 0.27 20.55
C ASP A 387 -6.52 1.04 19.85
N PRO A 388 -6.23 2.22 19.26
CA PRO A 388 -7.24 3.07 18.64
C PRO A 388 -7.83 2.46 17.36
N TYR A 389 -7.17 1.45 16.80
CA TYR A 389 -7.60 0.79 15.57
C TYR A 389 -8.71 -0.23 15.82
N HIS A 390 -8.52 -1.12 16.79
CA HIS A 390 -9.48 -2.19 17.10
C HIS A 390 -10.52 -1.77 18.13
N HIS A 391 -10.23 -0.76 18.97
CA HIS A 391 -11.15 -0.35 20.01
C HIS A 391 -12.51 0.08 19.44
N ARG A 392 -13.58 -0.47 20.03
CA ARG A 392 -14.97 -0.18 19.67
C ARG A 392 -15.70 0.35 20.89
N TYR A 393 -16.05 1.63 20.85
CA TYR A 393 -16.94 2.23 21.85
C TYR A 393 -18.31 1.55 21.85
N PRO A 394 -19.09 1.63 22.94
CA PRO A 394 -20.40 0.99 23.01
C PRO A 394 -21.32 1.37 21.84
N ARG A 395 -21.80 0.36 21.12
CA ARG A 395 -22.65 0.49 19.92
C ARG A 395 -22.01 1.28 18.75
N ALA A 396 -20.69 1.47 18.76
CA ALA A 396 -19.93 2.11 17.70
C ALA A 396 -19.35 1.09 16.70
N GLU A 397 -18.69 1.57 15.66
CA GLU A 397 -17.76 0.81 14.81
C GLU A 397 -16.31 1.15 15.21
N SER A 398 -15.39 0.20 15.04
CA SER A 398 -13.94 0.42 15.06
C SER A 398 -13.39 0.68 13.65
N TYR A 399 -12.10 1.05 13.53
CA TYR A 399 -11.45 1.13 12.23
C TYR A 399 -11.31 -0.24 11.56
N HIS A 400 -11.15 -1.31 12.36
CA HIS A 400 -11.20 -2.69 11.88
C HIS A 400 -12.56 -3.03 11.24
N ASP A 401 -13.67 -2.69 11.90
CA ASP A 401 -15.02 -2.90 11.35
C ASP A 401 -15.20 -2.17 10.01
N LEU A 402 -14.70 -0.94 9.92
CA LEU A 402 -14.71 -0.15 8.70
C LEU A 402 -13.85 -0.78 7.59
N ALA A 403 -12.66 -1.31 7.93
CA ALA A 403 -11.77 -1.99 6.98
C ALA A 403 -12.39 -3.26 6.39
N VAL A 404 -13.03 -4.07 7.23
CA VAL A 404 -13.79 -5.25 6.79
C VAL A 404 -14.95 -4.83 5.88
N ARG A 405 -15.70 -3.79 6.27
CA ARG A 405 -16.82 -3.25 5.47
C ARG A 405 -16.39 -2.69 4.11
N LEU A 406 -15.17 -2.17 4.00
CA LEU A 406 -14.63 -1.58 2.75
C LEU A 406 -14.00 -2.60 1.79
N GLU A 407 -13.90 -3.89 2.15
CA GLU A 407 -13.33 -4.90 1.26
C GLU A 407 -14.01 -4.93 -0.14
N PRO A 408 -15.36 -4.90 -0.27
CA PRO A 408 -16.00 -4.87 -1.59
C PRO A 408 -15.66 -3.59 -2.38
N ILE A 409 -15.44 -2.47 -1.69
CA ILE A 409 -15.05 -1.19 -2.31
C ILE A 409 -13.63 -1.26 -2.85
N ILE A 410 -12.71 -1.91 -2.13
CA ILE A 410 -11.35 -2.18 -2.59
C ILE A 410 -11.36 -3.00 -3.88
N LEU A 411 -12.18 -4.05 -3.96
CA LEU A 411 -12.30 -4.86 -5.18
C LEU A 411 -12.86 -4.06 -6.36
N GLU A 412 -13.88 -3.24 -6.11
CA GLU A 412 -14.36 -2.32 -7.15
C GLU A 412 -13.30 -1.30 -7.57
N LEU A 413 -12.47 -0.83 -6.62
CA LEU A 413 -11.44 0.18 -6.86
C LEU A 413 -10.35 -0.39 -7.76
N GLU A 414 -10.01 -1.65 -7.57
CA GLU A 414 -9.07 -2.37 -8.44
C GLU A 414 -9.61 -2.64 -9.85
N ARG A 415 -10.95 -2.65 -9.99
CA ARG A 415 -11.64 -2.86 -11.27
C ARG A 415 -11.87 -1.56 -12.05
N GLU A 416 -11.91 -0.41 -11.39
CA GLU A 416 -12.22 0.87 -12.03
C GLU A 416 -11.05 1.32 -12.93
N GLN A 417 -11.27 1.30 -14.24
CA GLN A 417 -10.24 1.63 -15.25
C GLN A 417 -10.08 3.13 -15.51
N SER A 418 -11.04 3.94 -15.06
CA SER A 418 -11.04 5.39 -15.23
C SER A 418 -10.22 6.05 -14.13
N ASP A 419 -9.86 7.33 -14.30
CA ASP A 419 -9.45 8.11 -13.14
C ASP A 419 -10.61 8.15 -12.14
N LEU A 420 -10.29 8.13 -10.85
CA LEU A 420 -11.28 7.98 -9.80
C LEU A 420 -11.14 9.10 -8.78
N LEU A 421 -12.21 9.86 -8.56
CA LEU A 421 -12.32 10.78 -7.43
C LEU A 421 -13.19 10.15 -6.34
N ILE A 422 -12.65 9.98 -5.14
CA ILE A 422 -13.37 9.53 -3.95
C ILE A 422 -13.63 10.74 -3.05
N ILE A 423 -14.92 11.09 -2.91
CA ILE A 423 -15.39 12.11 -1.96
C ILE A 423 -16.01 11.40 -0.77
N ALA A 424 -15.32 11.41 0.36
CA ALA A 424 -15.75 10.63 1.52
C ALA A 424 -15.47 11.35 2.85
N HIS A 425 -15.83 10.65 3.94
CA HIS A 425 -15.50 11.06 5.30
C HIS A 425 -14.04 10.70 5.63
N GLU A 426 -13.46 11.40 6.60
CA GLU A 426 -12.05 11.23 6.95
C GLU A 426 -11.73 9.77 7.33
N SER A 427 -12.55 9.11 8.15
CA SER A 427 -12.36 7.70 8.52
C SER A 427 -12.33 6.75 7.33
N VAL A 428 -13.15 6.99 6.30
CA VAL A 428 -13.18 6.18 5.07
C VAL A 428 -11.93 6.43 4.22
N LEU A 429 -11.52 7.70 4.10
CA LEU A 429 -10.31 8.08 3.38
C LEU A 429 -9.07 7.46 4.03
N ARG A 430 -8.97 7.47 5.37
CA ARG A 430 -7.88 6.83 6.13
C ARG A 430 -7.72 5.35 5.76
N VAL A 431 -8.81 4.60 5.77
CA VAL A 431 -8.80 3.15 5.51
C VAL A 431 -8.48 2.83 4.04
N LEU A 432 -9.08 3.55 3.08
CA LEU A 432 -8.76 3.36 1.66
C LEU A 432 -7.33 3.79 1.32
N TYR A 433 -6.83 4.83 1.97
CA TYR A 433 -5.45 5.28 1.83
C TYR A 433 -4.48 4.26 2.38
N ALA A 434 -4.76 3.70 3.56
CA ALA A 434 -3.95 2.66 4.15
C ALA A 434 -3.86 1.41 3.28
N TYR A 435 -4.95 1.03 2.59
CA TYR A 435 -4.89 -0.05 1.60
C TYR A 435 -3.94 0.30 0.46
N LEU A 436 -4.12 1.46 -0.20
CA LEU A 436 -3.34 1.85 -1.36
C LEU A 436 -1.86 2.13 -1.05
N MET A 437 -1.58 2.75 0.09
CA MET A 437 -0.24 3.15 0.51
C MET A 437 0.42 2.15 1.46
N HIS A 438 -0.26 1.03 1.76
CA HIS A 438 0.22 -0.01 2.65
C HIS A 438 0.70 0.54 4.02
N CYS A 439 -0.17 1.30 4.69
CA CYS A 439 0.13 1.86 6.01
C CYS A 439 -0.12 0.82 7.12
N SER A 440 0.61 0.94 8.24
CA SER A 440 0.37 0.13 9.44
C SER A 440 -1.03 0.42 10.03
N THR A 441 -1.59 -0.53 10.78
CA THR A 441 -2.89 -0.36 11.44
C THR A 441 -2.88 0.77 12.46
N MET A 442 -1.77 0.97 13.16
CA MET A 442 -1.60 2.05 14.14
C MET A 442 -1.53 3.44 13.49
N ASP A 443 -1.09 3.53 12.23
CA ASP A 443 -1.08 4.79 11.49
C ASP A 443 -2.48 5.21 10.99
N ILE A 444 -3.39 4.25 10.78
CA ILE A 444 -4.70 4.52 10.15
C ILE A 444 -5.49 5.60 10.90
N PRO A 445 -5.67 5.54 12.24
CA PRO A 445 -6.44 6.54 12.98
C PRO A 445 -5.79 7.94 12.99
N VAL A 446 -4.49 8.05 12.72
CA VAL A 446 -3.76 9.34 12.80
C VAL A 446 -3.59 10.04 11.46
N LEU A 447 -3.86 9.36 10.34
CA LEU A 447 -3.80 9.93 8.98
C LEU A 447 -4.75 11.13 8.82
N LYS A 448 -4.28 12.25 8.26
CA LYS A 448 -5.06 13.49 8.14
C LYS A 448 -5.44 13.82 6.71
N PHE A 449 -6.70 14.19 6.51
CA PHE A 449 -7.26 14.62 5.22
C PHE A 449 -7.91 16.01 5.35
N PRO A 450 -7.11 17.08 5.40
CA PRO A 450 -7.65 18.44 5.52
C PRO A 450 -8.35 18.85 4.22
N ARG A 451 -9.33 19.75 4.31
CA ARG A 451 -10.17 20.12 3.15
C ARG A 451 -9.43 20.93 2.09
N ASP A 452 -8.37 21.64 2.45
CA ASP A 452 -7.51 22.38 1.51
C ASP A 452 -6.55 21.51 0.70
N HIS A 453 -6.59 20.19 0.85
CA HIS A 453 -5.75 19.30 0.06
C HIS A 453 -6.57 18.18 -0.56
N ILE A 454 -6.37 17.97 -1.86
CA ILE A 454 -6.74 16.74 -2.56
C ILE A 454 -5.50 15.84 -2.54
N ILE A 455 -5.66 14.59 -2.15
CA ILE A 455 -4.57 13.63 -2.22
C ILE A 455 -4.67 12.86 -3.53
N GLU A 456 -3.63 12.96 -4.33
CA GLU A 456 -3.48 12.22 -5.58
C GLU A 456 -2.62 10.99 -5.33
N ILE A 457 -3.09 9.81 -5.73
CA ILE A 457 -2.37 8.55 -5.65
C ILE A 457 -2.15 8.05 -7.08
N ILE A 458 -0.89 7.85 -7.42
CA ILE A 458 -0.42 7.39 -8.71
C ILE A 458 0.09 5.95 -8.53
N PRO A 459 -0.67 4.94 -8.97
CA PRO A 459 -0.22 3.56 -8.94
C PRO A 459 0.94 3.36 -9.92
N ALA A 460 2.03 2.74 -9.46
CA ALA A 460 3.07 2.23 -10.32
C ALA A 460 3.22 0.71 -10.15
N ALA A 461 3.97 0.09 -11.06
CA ALA A 461 4.10 -1.37 -11.07
C ALA A 461 4.84 -1.93 -9.85
N TYR A 462 5.70 -1.13 -9.21
CA TYR A 462 6.51 -1.56 -8.07
C TYR A 462 5.99 -0.98 -6.75
N GLN A 463 5.63 0.30 -6.72
CA GLN A 463 5.16 1.01 -5.54
C GLN A 463 4.17 2.11 -5.96
N ASN A 464 3.24 2.47 -5.09
CA ASN A 464 2.38 3.64 -5.29
C ASN A 464 3.06 4.91 -4.74
N GLU A 465 2.76 6.03 -5.39
CA GLU A 465 3.21 7.36 -4.96
C GLU A 465 2.00 8.25 -4.66
N ALA A 466 2.10 9.07 -3.61
CA ALA A 466 1.08 10.04 -3.27
C ALA A 466 1.60 11.48 -3.36
N LYS A 467 0.73 12.40 -3.82
CA LYS A 467 0.98 13.84 -3.92
C LYS A 467 -0.18 14.61 -3.32
N ARG A 468 0.08 15.84 -2.88
CA ARG A 468 -0.97 16.75 -2.39
C ARG A 468 -1.17 17.88 -3.38
N ILE A 469 -2.42 18.13 -3.72
CA ILE A 469 -2.85 19.26 -4.55
C ILE A 469 -3.57 20.25 -3.63
N HIS A 470 -2.99 21.42 -3.46
CA HIS A 470 -3.57 22.46 -2.61
C HIS A 470 -4.77 23.13 -3.29
N VAL A 471 -5.86 23.31 -2.54
CA VAL A 471 -7.09 24.00 -2.95
C VAL A 471 -7.07 25.41 -2.39
N PRO A 472 -6.80 26.45 -3.21
CA PRO A 472 -6.61 27.80 -2.70
C PRO A 472 -7.92 28.50 -2.32
N GLY A 473 -7.81 29.50 -1.46
CA GLY A 473 -8.88 30.45 -1.17
C GLY A 473 -10.04 29.87 -0.36
N LEU A 474 -9.81 28.83 0.44
CA LEU A 474 -10.78 28.31 1.39
C LEU A 474 -10.78 29.14 2.68
N ASP A 475 -11.93 29.23 3.34
CA ASP A 475 -12.05 29.89 4.64
C ASP A 475 -11.26 29.11 5.71
N PRO A 476 -10.39 29.73 6.51
CA PRO A 476 -9.64 29.05 7.56
C PRO A 476 -10.51 28.23 8.53
N ARG A 477 -11.79 28.59 8.71
CA ARG A 477 -12.73 27.90 9.60
C ARG A 477 -13.15 26.51 9.10
N ILE A 478 -13.05 26.24 7.79
CA ILE A 478 -13.40 24.93 7.21
C ILE A 478 -12.18 24.00 7.06
N LEU A 479 -10.98 24.54 7.30
CA LEU A 479 -9.69 23.83 7.26
C LEU A 479 -9.39 22.89 8.41
N PRO A 480 -9.94 23.05 9.64
CA PRO A 480 -9.72 22.07 10.69
C PRO A 480 -10.09 20.68 10.18
N GLY A 481 -9.46 19.66 10.78
CA GLY A 481 -9.90 18.28 10.65
C GLY A 481 -11.38 18.13 11.01
N SER A 482 -11.91 16.92 11.07
CA SER A 482 -13.13 16.74 11.87
C SER A 482 -12.84 17.34 13.26
N PRO A 483 -13.83 17.86 14.03
CA PRO A 483 -13.64 17.83 15.48
C PRO A 483 -13.14 16.43 15.77
N ASP A 484 -11.87 16.34 16.14
CA ASP A 484 -11.07 15.17 15.82
C ASP A 484 -11.80 13.94 16.36
N ASP A 485 -11.80 12.82 15.62
CA ASP A 485 -12.03 11.54 16.28
C ASP A 485 -11.13 11.56 17.52
N LEU A 486 -11.74 11.71 18.70
CA LEU A 486 -11.14 11.92 20.02
C LEU A 486 -9.67 12.45 19.97
N LYS A 487 -9.44 13.75 20.19
CA LYS A 487 -8.09 14.34 20.40
C LYS A 487 -7.47 13.87 21.72
N ILE A 488 -7.34 12.58 21.87
CA ILE A 488 -6.62 12.00 22.97
C ILE A 488 -5.13 12.21 22.70
N PRO A 489 -4.40 12.98 23.54
CA PRO A 489 -2.96 13.11 23.38
C PRO A 489 -2.33 11.75 23.67
N LEU A 490 -1.80 11.10 22.65
CA LEU A 490 -0.85 10.00 22.85
C LEU A 490 0.38 10.59 23.54
N THR A 491 0.53 10.33 24.84
CA THR A 491 1.79 10.56 25.53
C THR A 491 2.80 9.57 24.95
N VAL A 492 3.68 10.04 24.07
CA VAL A 492 4.87 9.29 23.66
C VAL A 492 5.83 9.27 24.86
N GLY A 493 5.59 8.32 25.75
CA GLY A 493 6.44 8.03 26.90
C GLY A 493 7.62 7.17 26.48
N GLY A 494 8.69 7.81 26.02
CA GLY A 494 10.02 7.20 26.03
C GLY A 494 10.48 7.05 27.48
N SER A 495 10.31 5.87 28.07
CA SER A 495 11.17 5.36 29.14
C SER A 495 10.89 3.87 29.35
N ALA A 496 11.92 3.06 29.15
CA ALA A 496 11.90 1.63 29.39
C ALA A 496 11.59 1.34 30.87
N PRO A 497 10.77 0.33 31.21
CA PRO A 497 10.70 -0.14 32.57
C PRO A 497 11.89 -1.06 32.84
N ALA A 498 12.73 -0.64 33.78
CA ALA A 498 13.65 -1.54 34.45
C ALA A 498 12.85 -2.58 35.25
N SER A 499 13.27 -3.84 35.12
CA SER A 499 12.83 -4.98 35.92
C SER A 499 12.84 -4.67 37.43
N GLY A 500 11.73 -4.90 38.12
CA GLY A 500 11.62 -4.79 39.57
C GLY A 500 10.45 -5.59 40.13
N GLN A 501 10.70 -6.29 41.23
CA GLN A 501 9.99 -7.46 41.74
C GLN A 501 8.61 -7.22 42.39
N ILE A 502 7.85 -8.30 42.45
CA ILE A 502 6.58 -8.51 43.16
C ILE A 502 6.76 -8.45 44.69
N SER A 503 5.97 -7.61 45.36
CA SER A 503 5.42 -7.75 46.75
C SER A 503 4.58 -6.49 47.02
N GLY A 504 3.49 -6.39 47.78
CA GLY A 504 2.66 -7.25 48.61
C GLY A 504 1.46 -6.37 49.07
N LEU A 505 0.42 -6.98 49.63
CA LEU A 505 -0.84 -6.34 50.05
C LEU A 505 -0.69 -5.17 51.05
N ALA A 506 -1.56 -4.15 50.96
CA ALA A 506 -2.37 -3.64 52.09
C ALA A 506 -3.33 -2.50 51.68
N SER A 507 -4.49 -2.52 52.32
CA SER A 507 -5.66 -1.62 52.30
C SER A 507 -5.45 -0.25 52.95
N GLY A 508 -6.22 0.79 52.56
CA GLY A 508 -6.51 1.92 53.46
C GLY A 508 -7.08 3.20 52.84
N GLN A 509 -8.41 3.38 53.00
CA GLN A 509 -9.16 4.62 53.34
C GLN A 509 -9.05 5.94 52.55
N LEU A 510 -10.23 6.49 52.24
CA LEU A 510 -10.56 7.80 51.68
C LEU A 510 -10.51 8.97 52.71
N SER A 511 -10.04 10.16 52.26
CA SER A 511 -10.72 11.51 52.24
C SER A 511 -9.85 12.66 52.83
N PRO A 512 -10.16 13.98 52.66
CA PRO A 512 -10.65 14.78 51.52
C PRO A 512 -9.80 16.07 51.24
N ILE A 513 -10.17 16.81 50.18
CA ILE A 513 -9.63 18.11 49.66
C ILE A 513 -9.82 19.28 50.66
N PRO A 514 -9.04 20.40 50.65
CA PRO A 514 -9.47 21.61 49.91
C PRO A 514 -8.36 22.62 49.45
N GLY A 515 -8.54 23.20 48.24
CA GLY A 515 -8.48 24.66 48.03
C GLY A 515 -7.20 25.34 47.51
N GLY A 516 -7.33 26.07 46.38
CA GLY A 516 -6.87 27.47 46.30
C GLY A 516 -5.84 27.88 45.23
N ILE A 517 -6.23 28.88 44.41
CA ILE A 517 -5.40 29.94 43.75
C ILE A 517 -4.59 29.46 42.52
N GLY A 518 -4.58 30.07 41.32
CA GLY A 518 -5.01 31.37 40.81
C GLY A 518 -3.86 32.04 40.01
N SER A 519 -3.78 31.80 38.68
CA SER A 519 -3.15 32.61 37.58
C SER A 519 -1.65 33.04 37.70
N PRO A 520 -0.95 33.56 36.64
CA PRO A 520 -1.41 34.05 35.33
C PRO A 520 -0.62 33.58 34.08
N ALA A 521 -1.15 33.97 32.93
CA ALA A 521 -0.59 33.90 31.59
C ALA A 521 0.32 35.11 31.27
N GLU A 522 1.21 34.96 30.28
CA GLU A 522 1.62 35.91 29.20
C GLU A 522 2.93 35.42 28.52
N PRO A 523 3.34 35.91 27.33
CA PRO A 523 2.59 36.46 26.20
C PRO A 523 3.01 35.87 24.83
N VAL A 524 2.35 36.39 23.79
CA VAL A 524 2.49 36.13 22.35
C VAL A 524 3.77 36.77 21.80
N GLU A 525 4.54 36.05 20.98
CA GLU A 525 5.60 36.64 20.14
C GLU A 525 5.27 36.51 18.64
N GLU A 526 5.48 37.63 17.95
CA GLU A 526 5.21 37.87 16.53
C GLU A 526 6.24 37.22 15.59
N SER A 527 5.74 36.98 14.38
CA SER A 527 6.38 36.66 13.11
C SER A 527 7.91 36.81 12.96
N ARG A 528 8.58 35.71 12.56
CA ARG A 528 9.85 35.72 11.82
C ARG A 528 9.66 35.11 10.42
N PRO A 529 10.27 35.66 9.35
CA PRO A 529 10.15 35.15 7.99
C PRO A 529 10.95 33.84 7.79
N PRO A 530 10.63 33.02 6.77
CA PRO A 530 11.18 31.67 6.66
C PRO A 530 12.64 31.68 6.20
N GLU A 531 13.52 31.10 7.01
CA GLU A 531 14.91 30.79 6.64
C GLU A 531 14.96 29.67 5.59
N LYS A 532 15.82 29.85 4.58
CA LYS A 532 16.15 28.84 3.58
C LYS A 532 16.87 27.66 4.25
N VAL A 533 16.26 26.48 4.24
CA VAL A 533 16.91 25.23 4.63
C VAL A 533 17.89 24.81 3.52
N ILE A 534 19.18 25.04 3.75
CA ILE A 534 20.28 24.48 2.94
C ILE A 534 20.65 23.13 3.55
N ASN A 535 20.57 22.07 2.74
CA ASN A 535 20.91 20.71 3.13
C ASN A 535 22.43 20.48 3.05
N THR A 536 23.14 20.49 4.18
CA THR A 536 24.60 20.28 4.29
C THR A 536 25.00 18.82 4.54
N ALA A 537 24.13 17.85 4.28
CA ALA A 537 24.41 16.43 4.50
C ALA A 537 25.50 15.82 3.58
N LYS A 538 26.12 16.61 2.68
CA LYS A 538 27.20 16.16 1.80
C LYS A 538 28.61 16.39 2.40
N ASP A 539 28.74 17.28 3.37
CA ASP A 539 30.05 17.71 3.90
C ASP A 539 30.47 17.02 5.20
N MET A 540 29.64 16.11 5.74
CA MET A 540 29.92 15.37 6.98
C MET A 540 30.47 13.95 6.79
N VAL A 541 30.79 13.52 5.55
CA VAL A 541 31.30 12.16 5.25
C VAL A 541 32.66 12.18 4.55
N ALA A 542 33.46 13.25 4.74
CA ALA A 542 34.80 13.36 4.15
C ALA A 542 35.95 13.33 5.17
N ASP A 543 35.68 13.37 6.49
CA ASP A 543 36.73 13.72 7.48
C ASP A 543 37.05 12.65 8.54
N LYS A 544 36.76 11.36 8.28
CA LYS A 544 37.19 10.27 9.17
C LYS A 544 37.59 9.00 8.43
N VAL A 545 38.71 9.04 7.71
CA VAL A 545 39.54 7.86 7.43
C VAL A 545 41.01 8.31 7.38
N ASN A 546 41.62 8.41 8.55
CA ASN A 546 43.06 8.32 8.78
C ASN A 546 43.19 7.99 10.27
N ASP A 547 43.34 6.71 10.58
CA ASP A 547 44.23 6.24 11.64
C ASP A 547 44.38 4.72 11.51
N GLU A 548 45.60 4.30 11.79
CA GLU A 548 46.28 3.05 11.46
C GLU A 548 45.83 1.84 12.32
N ASP A 549 46.35 0.66 11.92
CA ASP A 549 46.26 -0.71 12.47
C ASP A 549 45.06 -1.60 12.12
#